data_AF-A0A1F8LW73-F1
#
_entry.id   AF-A0A1F8LW73-F1
#
_cell.length_a   1.000
_cell.length_b   1.000
_cell.length_c   1.000
_cell.angle_alpha   90.00
_cell.angle_beta   90.00
_cell.angle_gamma   90.00
#
_symmetry.space_group_name_H-M   'P 1'
#
loop_
_entity.id
_entity.type
_entity.pdbx_description
1 polymer ?
#
loop_
_entity_poly.entity_id
_entity_poly.type
_entity_poly.pdbx_seq_one_letter_code
_entity_poly.pdbx_strand_id
1 'polypeptide(L)'
;MPITPNADLCGACHKTTTDEWHASVHGQNGIQCQACHNPHSQTPKADSVTELCVTCHQERGDSFTHSTHANAGLECSNCHMFTSPRTNDPIMGLVPTGHTFSVGSDACIACHQDTVHTRDEIVKLTGEVAALESVDAATLEQTVQSQEQEISDLKAQSANRLYIGLAQGAIVGLLTGGAVAWVVSRGIRVVEVKEDE
;
A
#
# COMPACT_ATOMS: atom_id res chain seq x y z
N MET A 1 54.67 20.93 -12.86
CA MET A 1 54.03 20.24 -11.73
C MET A 1 52.90 19.40 -12.30
N PRO A 2 52.88 18.07 -12.14
CA PRO A 2 51.79 17.26 -12.69
C PRO A 2 50.48 17.57 -11.93
N ILE A 3 49.41 17.80 -12.68
CA ILE A 3 48.07 17.96 -12.12
C ILE A 3 47.47 16.57 -11.93
N THR A 4 47.11 16.23 -10.69
CA THR A 4 46.42 14.97 -10.38
C THR A 4 44.91 15.22 -10.41
N PRO A 5 44.14 14.57 -11.30
CA PRO A 5 42.70 14.72 -11.34
C PRO A 5 42.06 13.91 -10.20
N ASN A 6 42.09 14.46 -8.98
CA ASN A 6 41.41 13.90 -7.82
C ASN A 6 40.10 14.67 -7.54
N ALA A 7 39.29 14.15 -6.62
CA ALA A 7 38.03 14.78 -6.24
C ALA A 7 38.23 16.22 -5.74
N ASP A 8 39.30 16.51 -4.99
CA ASP A 8 39.59 17.86 -4.49
C ASP A 8 39.77 18.88 -5.62
N LEU A 9 40.46 18.50 -6.70
CA LEU A 9 40.63 19.36 -7.87
C LEU A 9 39.28 19.65 -8.54
N CYS A 10 38.44 18.64 -8.70
CA CYS A 10 37.09 18.80 -9.24
C CYS A 10 36.23 19.69 -8.34
N GLY A 11 36.34 19.49 -7.02
CA GLY A 11 35.57 20.19 -5.99
C GLY A 11 35.90 21.68 -5.83
N ALA A 12 37.00 22.15 -6.43
CA ALA A 12 37.29 23.59 -6.52
C ALA A 12 36.20 24.36 -7.28
N CYS A 13 35.54 23.71 -8.24
CA CYS A 13 34.42 24.27 -8.99
C CYS A 13 33.10 23.49 -8.79
N HIS A 14 33.17 22.16 -8.68
CA HIS A 14 32.00 21.28 -8.57
C HIS A 14 31.72 20.89 -7.11
N LYS A 15 31.56 21.89 -6.25
CA LYS A 15 31.46 21.69 -4.80
C LYS A 15 30.29 20.76 -4.42
N THR A 16 29.08 21.05 -4.89
CA THR A 16 27.90 20.24 -4.56
C THR A 16 28.04 18.80 -5.05
N THR A 17 28.47 18.60 -6.29
CA THR A 17 28.72 17.25 -6.84
C THR A 17 29.75 16.47 -6.03
N THR A 18 30.83 17.14 -5.63
CA THR A 18 31.91 16.51 -4.86
C THR A 18 31.44 16.14 -3.45
N ASP A 19 30.64 17.00 -2.81
CA ASP A 19 30.05 16.72 -1.50
C ASP A 19 29.06 15.55 -1.55
N GLU A 20 28.19 15.50 -2.57
CA GLU A 20 27.28 14.37 -2.81
C GLU A 20 28.05 13.07 -3.06
N TRP A 21 29.10 13.13 -3.91
CA TRP A 21 29.94 11.98 -4.22
C TRP A 21 30.66 11.46 -2.98
N HIS A 22 31.21 12.32 -2.12
CA HIS A 22 31.84 11.91 -0.86
C HIS A 22 30.87 11.17 0.06
N ALA A 23 29.58 11.55 0.06
CA ALA A 23 28.56 10.86 0.84
C ALA A 23 28.18 9.49 0.25
N SER A 24 28.45 9.25 -1.04
CA SER A 24 28.09 8.01 -1.72
C SER A 24 29.00 6.82 -1.36
N VAL A 25 28.51 5.61 -1.64
CA VAL A 25 29.33 4.38 -1.52
C VAL A 25 30.55 4.43 -2.45
N HIS A 26 30.45 5.03 -3.64
CA HIS A 26 31.58 5.17 -4.55
C HIS A 26 32.68 6.06 -3.95
N GLY A 27 32.31 7.19 -3.34
CA GLY A 27 33.23 8.08 -2.64
C GLY A 27 33.90 7.42 -1.46
N GLN A 28 33.12 6.70 -0.64
CA GLN A 28 33.65 5.94 0.50
C GLN A 28 34.63 4.84 0.11
N ASN A 29 34.51 4.30 -1.11
CA ASN A 29 35.42 3.29 -1.65
C ASN A 29 36.54 3.89 -2.54
N GLY A 30 36.69 5.22 -2.58
CA GLY A 30 37.79 5.89 -3.29
C GLY A 30 37.69 5.84 -4.82
N ILE A 31 36.50 5.64 -5.39
CA ILE A 31 36.28 5.60 -6.84
C ILE A 31 36.26 7.01 -7.42
N GLN A 32 37.43 7.49 -7.84
CA GLN A 32 37.63 8.86 -8.30
C GLN A 32 36.76 9.26 -9.50
N CYS A 33 36.48 10.55 -9.65
CA CYS A 33 35.62 11.11 -10.71
C CYS A 33 35.99 10.63 -12.13
N GLN A 34 37.29 10.49 -12.42
CA GLN A 34 37.80 10.03 -13.71
C GLN A 34 37.60 8.54 -13.97
N ALA A 35 37.11 7.76 -13.00
CA ALA A 35 36.64 6.40 -13.26
C ALA A 35 35.40 6.44 -14.17
N CYS A 36 34.57 7.46 -14.03
CA CYS A 36 33.32 7.63 -14.76
C CYS A 36 33.41 8.71 -15.86
N HIS A 37 34.10 9.81 -15.60
CA HIS A 37 34.19 10.97 -16.49
C HIS A 37 35.54 11.10 -17.17
N ASN A 38 35.57 11.70 -18.35
CA ASN A 38 36.79 12.18 -18.98
C ASN A 38 37.15 13.56 -18.42
N PRO A 39 38.35 13.78 -17.84
CA PRO A 39 38.70 15.05 -17.19
C PRO A 39 38.88 16.23 -18.16
N HIS A 40 38.92 16.00 -19.48
CA HIS A 40 38.99 17.08 -20.47
C HIS A 40 37.61 17.44 -21.04
N SER A 41 36.82 16.45 -21.45
CA SER A 41 35.48 16.70 -22.00
C SER A 41 34.39 16.82 -20.94
N GLN A 42 34.67 16.38 -19.72
CA GLN A 42 33.70 16.23 -18.62
C GLN A 42 32.52 15.30 -18.93
N THR A 43 32.58 14.57 -20.05
CA THR A 43 31.56 13.60 -20.44
C THR A 43 31.80 12.25 -19.78
N PRO A 44 30.76 11.41 -19.63
CA PRO A 44 30.90 10.00 -19.31
C PRO A 44 31.88 9.29 -20.26
N LYS A 45 32.51 8.22 -19.77
CA LYS A 45 33.49 7.40 -20.52
C LYS A 45 32.88 6.31 -21.41
N ALA A 46 31.57 6.13 -21.36
CA ALA A 46 30.81 5.20 -22.19
C ALA A 46 29.70 5.95 -22.93
N ASP A 47 29.10 5.30 -23.93
CA ASP A 47 28.11 5.94 -24.80
C ASP A 47 26.75 6.09 -24.10
N SER A 48 26.43 5.19 -23.15
CA SER A 48 25.29 5.33 -22.25
C SER A 48 25.69 5.23 -20.78
N VAL A 49 24.84 5.75 -19.90
CA VAL A 49 25.07 5.66 -18.45
C VAL A 49 24.95 4.21 -17.99
N THR A 50 24.02 3.44 -18.55
CA THR A 50 23.89 2.02 -18.27
C THR A 50 25.16 1.27 -18.65
N GLU A 51 25.70 1.50 -19.85
CA GLU A 51 26.97 0.90 -20.28
C GLU A 51 28.10 1.23 -19.29
N LEU A 52 28.18 2.48 -18.84
CA LEU A 52 29.16 2.89 -17.85
C LEU A 52 29.01 2.13 -16.53
N CYS A 53 27.80 2.07 -15.99
CA CYS A 53 27.52 1.45 -14.69
C CYS A 53 27.78 -0.07 -14.71
N VAL A 54 27.43 -0.76 -15.79
CA VAL A 54 27.59 -2.22 -15.89
C VAL A 54 29.04 -2.66 -16.08
N THR A 55 29.99 -1.75 -16.36
CA THR A 55 31.43 -2.08 -16.32
C THR A 55 31.87 -2.67 -14.98
N CYS A 56 31.25 -2.21 -13.88
CA CYS A 56 31.49 -2.69 -12.52
C CYS A 56 30.27 -3.43 -11.93
N HIS A 57 29.05 -3.14 -12.39
CA HIS A 57 27.80 -3.67 -11.83
C HIS A 57 27.07 -4.64 -12.78
N GLN A 58 27.77 -5.69 -13.18
CA GLN A 58 27.34 -6.61 -14.25
C GLN A 58 26.02 -7.32 -13.95
N GLU A 59 25.71 -7.62 -12.68
CA GLU A 59 24.55 -8.42 -12.28
C GLU A 59 23.28 -7.59 -11.97
N ARG A 60 23.34 -6.26 -12.06
CA ARG A 60 22.21 -5.41 -11.61
C ARG A 60 21.05 -5.32 -12.59
N GLY A 61 21.26 -5.67 -13.86
CA GLY A 61 20.24 -5.61 -14.91
C GLY A 61 19.10 -6.63 -14.75
N ASP A 62 19.34 -7.74 -14.04
CA ASP A 62 18.45 -8.91 -14.06
C ASP A 62 17.26 -8.80 -13.10
N SER A 63 17.25 -7.83 -12.19
CA SER A 63 16.09 -7.62 -11.32
C SER A 63 14.88 -7.17 -12.13
N PHE A 64 13.68 -7.64 -11.75
CA PHE A 64 12.42 -7.31 -12.43
C PHE A 64 12.18 -5.80 -12.61
N THR A 65 12.54 -5.00 -11.60
CA THR A 65 12.38 -3.54 -11.64
C THR A 65 13.34 -2.91 -12.65
N HIS A 66 14.60 -3.35 -12.70
CA HIS A 66 15.55 -2.84 -13.68
C HIS A 66 15.21 -3.30 -15.10
N SER A 67 14.84 -4.56 -15.31
CA SER A 67 14.57 -5.07 -16.66
C SER A 67 13.35 -4.41 -17.31
N THR A 68 12.26 -4.18 -16.57
CA THR A 68 11.06 -3.53 -17.12
C THR A 68 11.34 -2.06 -17.49
N HIS A 69 12.00 -1.30 -16.60
CA HIS A 69 12.31 0.11 -16.86
C HIS A 69 13.41 0.25 -17.93
N ALA A 70 14.41 -0.63 -17.96
CA ALA A 70 15.41 -0.66 -19.01
C ALA A 70 14.79 -0.94 -20.39
N ASN A 71 13.84 -1.89 -20.47
CA ASN A 71 13.09 -2.15 -21.72
C ASN A 71 12.24 -0.95 -22.16
N ALA A 72 11.84 -0.08 -21.22
CA ALA A 72 11.17 1.19 -21.53
C ALA A 72 12.14 2.32 -21.90
N GLY A 73 13.45 2.04 -22.00
CA GLY A 73 14.48 3.00 -22.38
C GLY A 73 15.01 3.87 -21.23
N LEU A 74 14.75 3.49 -19.98
CA LEU A 74 15.32 4.18 -18.82
C LEU A 74 16.72 3.65 -18.49
N GLU A 75 17.60 4.59 -18.18
CA GLU A 75 19.00 4.39 -17.79
C GLU A 75 19.12 4.34 -16.26
N CYS A 76 20.23 3.79 -15.74
CA CYS A 76 20.49 3.72 -14.30
C CYS A 76 20.37 5.09 -13.60
N SER A 77 20.84 6.17 -14.25
CA SER A 77 20.80 7.53 -13.71
C SER A 77 19.39 8.09 -13.55
N ASN A 78 18.39 7.58 -14.28
CA ASN A 78 17.02 8.08 -14.16
C ASN A 78 16.46 7.88 -12.74
N CYS A 79 16.95 6.87 -12.02
CA CYS A 79 16.57 6.61 -10.63
C CYS A 79 17.73 6.83 -9.66
N HIS A 80 18.92 6.28 -9.97
CA HIS A 80 20.06 6.34 -9.04
C HIS A 80 20.72 7.70 -8.98
N MET A 81 20.51 8.58 -9.96
CA MET A 81 21.03 9.96 -9.93
C MET A 81 19.89 10.96 -10.13
N PHE A 82 18.69 10.60 -9.71
CA PHE A 82 17.51 11.43 -9.88
C PHE A 82 17.65 12.75 -9.13
N THR A 83 17.24 13.83 -9.79
CA THR A 83 17.06 15.14 -9.16
C THR A 83 15.74 15.71 -9.66
N SER A 84 14.96 16.31 -8.76
CA SER A 84 13.71 16.96 -9.16
C SER A 84 13.96 18.06 -10.22
N PRO A 85 13.05 18.21 -11.20
CA PRO A 85 13.15 19.29 -12.17
C PRO A 85 13.26 20.65 -11.49
N ARG A 86 14.18 21.47 -11.99
CA ARG A 86 14.42 22.81 -11.43
C ARG A 86 13.36 23.79 -11.93
N THR A 87 12.82 24.57 -11.00
CA THR A 87 11.85 25.65 -11.29
C THR A 87 12.49 27.04 -11.28
N ASN A 88 13.69 27.18 -10.73
CA ASN A 88 14.43 28.44 -10.62
C ASN A 88 15.90 28.26 -10.98
N ASP A 89 16.53 29.36 -11.37
CA ASP A 89 17.96 29.39 -11.63
C ASP A 89 18.77 29.19 -10.35
N PRO A 90 19.87 28.42 -10.42
CA PRO A 90 20.66 28.13 -9.25
C PRO A 90 21.57 29.29 -8.85
N ILE A 91 21.63 29.56 -7.55
CA ILE A 91 22.57 30.53 -7.00
C ILE A 91 23.98 29.96 -7.11
N MET A 92 24.81 30.59 -7.96
CA MET A 92 26.21 30.19 -8.20
C MET A 92 26.40 28.71 -8.59
N GLY A 93 25.43 28.11 -9.29
CA GLY A 93 25.53 26.72 -9.75
C GLY A 93 25.44 25.66 -8.64
N LEU A 94 25.08 26.05 -7.42
CA LEU A 94 24.86 25.13 -6.30
C LEU A 94 23.50 24.46 -6.47
N VAL A 95 23.49 23.24 -7.00
CA VAL A 95 22.29 22.42 -7.18
C VAL A 95 22.56 20.98 -6.82
N PRO A 96 21.53 20.23 -6.39
CA PRO A 96 21.63 18.79 -6.35
C PRO A 96 22.01 18.23 -7.71
N THR A 97 22.93 17.28 -7.73
CA THR A 97 23.40 16.63 -8.96
C THR A 97 23.21 15.12 -8.97
N GLY A 98 22.62 14.56 -7.92
CA GLY A 98 22.30 13.14 -7.82
C GLY A 98 23.53 12.24 -7.60
N HIS A 99 24.70 12.80 -7.27
CA HIS A 99 25.94 12.03 -7.13
C HIS A 99 26.06 11.31 -5.78
N THR A 100 24.99 11.24 -5.01
CA THR A 100 24.87 10.35 -3.84
C THR A 100 24.56 8.90 -4.26
N PHE A 101 24.13 8.69 -5.51
CA PHE A 101 23.72 7.40 -6.08
C PHE A 101 22.54 6.71 -5.36
N SER A 102 21.84 7.47 -4.52
CA SER A 102 20.78 6.99 -3.62
C SER A 102 19.41 7.16 -4.28
N VAL A 103 18.53 6.18 -4.10
CA VAL A 103 17.18 6.21 -4.65
C VAL A 103 16.19 6.55 -3.53
N GLY A 104 15.62 7.76 -3.60
CA GLY A 104 14.49 8.15 -2.78
C GLY A 104 13.15 7.80 -3.45
N SER A 105 12.06 7.89 -2.69
CA SER A 105 10.70 7.66 -3.21
C SER A 105 10.29 8.70 -4.26
N ASP A 106 10.88 9.89 -4.20
CA ASP A 106 10.68 10.98 -5.15
C ASP A 106 11.05 10.60 -6.59
N ALA A 107 12.09 9.78 -6.77
CA ALA A 107 12.45 9.25 -8.09
C ALA A 107 11.32 8.42 -8.72
N CYS A 108 10.62 7.62 -7.92
CA CYS A 108 9.50 6.82 -8.37
C CYS A 108 8.26 7.70 -8.63
N ILE A 109 7.93 8.58 -7.68
CA ILE A 109 6.75 9.45 -7.70
C ILE A 109 6.80 10.43 -8.89
N ALA A 110 8.00 10.83 -9.33
CA ALA A 110 8.16 11.71 -10.49
C ALA A 110 7.50 11.18 -11.77
N CYS A 111 7.43 9.86 -11.95
CA CYS A 111 6.76 9.24 -13.10
C CYS A 111 5.47 8.52 -12.73
N HIS A 112 5.46 7.78 -11.62
CA HIS A 112 4.32 6.95 -11.23
C HIS A 112 3.26 7.71 -10.42
N GLN A 113 3.57 8.91 -9.93
CA GLN A 113 2.65 9.77 -9.16
C GLN A 113 1.93 8.95 -8.07
N ASP A 114 0.59 8.91 -8.09
CA ASP A 114 -0.24 8.23 -7.10
C ASP A 114 -0.26 6.70 -7.27
N THR A 115 0.39 6.15 -8.31
CA THR A 115 0.32 4.73 -8.66
C THR A 115 1.49 3.89 -8.13
N VAL A 116 2.48 4.50 -7.46
CA VAL A 116 3.68 3.82 -6.94
C VAL A 116 3.33 2.62 -6.06
N HIS A 117 2.24 2.68 -5.30
CA HIS A 117 1.81 1.62 -4.37
C HIS A 117 0.60 0.81 -4.85
N THR A 118 0.01 1.13 -6.00
CA THR A 118 -1.22 0.49 -6.49
C THR A 118 -0.98 -0.49 -7.63
N ARG A 119 0.25 -0.61 -8.14
CA ARG A 119 0.58 -1.52 -9.25
C ARG A 119 0.16 -2.97 -8.99
N ASP A 120 0.44 -3.51 -7.80
CA ASP A 120 0.04 -4.89 -7.45
C ASP A 120 -1.48 -5.04 -7.43
N GLU A 121 -2.20 -4.02 -6.96
CA GLU A 121 -3.66 -4.00 -6.97
C GLU A 121 -4.20 -3.93 -8.40
N ILE A 122 -3.56 -3.15 -9.29
CA ILE A 122 -3.92 -3.08 -10.71
C ILE A 122 -3.76 -4.44 -11.42
N VAL A 123 -2.67 -5.16 -11.15
CA VAL A 123 -2.41 -6.50 -11.73
C VAL A 123 -3.42 -7.54 -11.20
N LYS A 124 -3.75 -7.47 -9.90
CA LYS A 124 -4.77 -8.33 -9.29
C LYS A 124 -6.15 -8.08 -9.88
N LEU A 125 -6.54 -6.82 -10.00
CA LEU A 125 -7.83 -6.42 -10.58
C LEU A 125 -7.94 -6.77 -12.06
N THR A 126 -6.86 -6.72 -12.84
CA THR A 126 -6.90 -7.15 -14.26
C THR A 126 -7.17 -8.65 -14.41
N GLY A 127 -6.66 -9.49 -13.49
CA GLY A 127 -7.02 -10.92 -13.45
C GLY A 127 -8.49 -11.15 -13.08
N GLU A 128 -9.05 -10.33 -12.20
CA GLU A 128 -10.46 -10.37 -11.79
C GLU A 128 -11.41 -9.89 -12.90
N VAL A 129 -11.01 -8.89 -13.69
CA VAL A 129 -11.80 -8.39 -14.84
C VAL A 129 -11.93 -9.44 -15.94
N ALA A 130 -10.87 -10.23 -16.20
CA ALA A 130 -10.95 -11.35 -17.13
C ALA A 130 -11.91 -12.47 -16.66
N ALA A 131 -12.09 -12.64 -15.35
CA ALA A 131 -13.08 -13.55 -14.79
C ALA A 131 -14.51 -12.98 -14.89
N LEU A 132 -14.67 -11.67 -14.78
CA LEU A 132 -15.97 -10.97 -14.89
C LEU A 132 -16.58 -11.00 -16.30
N GLU A 133 -15.78 -11.09 -17.36
CA GLU A 133 -16.29 -11.30 -18.74
C GLU A 133 -17.06 -12.63 -18.89
N SER A 134 -16.95 -13.55 -17.93
CA SER A 134 -17.66 -14.83 -17.95
C SER A 134 -18.91 -14.89 -17.07
N VAL A 135 -19.26 -13.79 -16.36
CA VAL A 135 -20.45 -13.76 -15.51
C VAL A 135 -21.67 -13.35 -16.33
N ASP A 136 -22.48 -14.35 -16.67
CA ASP A 136 -23.75 -14.17 -17.37
C ASP A 136 -24.79 -13.45 -16.49
N ALA A 137 -25.48 -12.45 -17.06
CA ALA A 137 -26.45 -11.62 -16.34
C ALA A 137 -27.63 -12.43 -15.77
N ALA A 138 -28.03 -13.52 -16.43
CA ALA A 138 -29.12 -14.36 -15.92
C ALA A 138 -28.70 -15.15 -14.67
N THR A 139 -27.43 -15.52 -14.57
CA THR A 139 -26.87 -16.15 -13.35
C THR A 139 -26.90 -15.18 -12.16
N LEU A 140 -26.65 -13.89 -12.42
CA LEU A 140 -26.71 -12.85 -11.40
C LEU A 140 -28.16 -12.60 -10.93
N GLU A 141 -29.11 -12.51 -11.86
CA GLU A 141 -30.54 -12.38 -11.54
C GLU A 141 -31.05 -13.57 -10.71
N GLN A 142 -30.66 -14.79 -11.07
CA GLN A 142 -31.02 -15.99 -10.31
C GLN A 142 -30.46 -15.96 -8.88
N THR A 143 -29.23 -15.47 -8.71
CA THR A 143 -28.60 -15.34 -7.40
C THR A 143 -29.36 -14.33 -6.53
N VAL A 144 -29.69 -13.16 -7.08
CA VAL A 144 -30.47 -12.12 -6.38
C VAL A 144 -31.83 -12.67 -5.93
N GLN A 145 -32.56 -13.35 -6.82
CA GLN A 145 -33.86 -13.94 -6.49
C GLN A 145 -33.76 -14.98 -5.36
N SER A 146 -32.74 -15.85 -5.40
CA SER A 146 -32.54 -16.86 -4.35
C SER A 146 -32.25 -16.23 -2.97
N GLN A 147 -31.46 -15.16 -2.94
CA GLN A 147 -31.13 -14.45 -1.70
C GLN A 147 -32.33 -13.69 -1.14
N GLU A 148 -33.15 -13.06 -1.98
CA GLU A 148 -34.39 -12.42 -1.55
C GLU A 148 -35.37 -13.42 -0.93
N GLN A 149 -35.46 -14.62 -1.52
CA GLN A 149 -36.30 -15.69 -0.99
C GLN A 149 -35.79 -16.19 0.37
N GLU A 150 -34.49 -16.40 0.51
CA GLU A 150 -33.88 -16.81 1.79
C GLU A 150 -34.11 -15.76 2.89
N ILE A 151 -33.96 -14.47 2.57
CA ILE A 151 -34.25 -13.37 3.50
C ILE A 151 -35.72 -13.39 3.92
N SER A 152 -36.64 -13.63 2.98
CA SER A 152 -38.07 -13.71 3.27
C SER A 152 -38.37 -14.88 4.22
N ASP A 153 -37.80 -16.06 3.97
CA ASP A 153 -38.00 -17.24 4.79
C ASP A 153 -37.41 -17.07 6.19
N LEU A 154 -36.21 -16.49 6.31
CA LEU A 154 -35.59 -16.17 7.60
C LEU A 154 -36.44 -15.18 8.41
N LYS A 155 -37.00 -14.15 7.75
CA LYS A 155 -37.93 -13.20 8.40
C LYS A 155 -39.18 -13.92 8.89
N ALA A 156 -39.81 -14.76 8.07
CA ALA A 156 -40.98 -15.53 8.46
C ALA A 156 -40.69 -16.48 9.63
N GLN A 157 -39.54 -17.16 9.60
CA GLN A 157 -39.13 -18.07 10.68
C GLN A 157 -38.87 -17.31 11.98
N SER A 158 -38.21 -16.15 11.91
CA SER A 158 -37.97 -15.31 13.10
C SER A 158 -39.27 -14.78 13.71
N ALA A 159 -40.22 -14.35 12.88
CA ALA A 159 -41.55 -13.91 13.33
C ALA A 159 -42.29 -15.05 14.04
N ASN A 160 -42.32 -16.25 13.45
CA ASN A 160 -42.97 -17.40 14.06
C ASN A 160 -42.34 -17.80 15.39
N ARG A 161 -41.00 -17.79 15.50
CA ARG A 161 -40.30 -18.05 16.76
C ARG A 161 -40.66 -17.02 17.83
N LEU A 162 -40.75 -15.74 17.46
CA LEU A 162 -41.14 -14.67 18.37
C LEU A 162 -42.57 -14.88 18.89
N TYR A 163 -43.54 -15.12 18.01
CA TYR A 163 -44.94 -15.34 18.40
C TYR A 163 -45.12 -16.57 19.30
N ILE A 164 -44.47 -17.69 18.97
CA ILE A 164 -44.52 -18.91 19.79
C ILE A 164 -43.92 -18.66 21.17
N GLY A 165 -42.77 -17.97 21.23
CA GLY A 165 -42.12 -17.61 22.49
C GLY A 165 -42.99 -16.72 23.37
N LEU A 166 -43.62 -15.69 22.79
CA LEU A 166 -44.53 -14.80 23.51
C LEU A 166 -45.77 -15.55 24.04
N ALA A 167 -46.36 -16.42 23.22
CA ALA A 167 -47.53 -17.21 23.63
C ALA A 167 -47.18 -18.18 24.78
N GLN A 168 -46.06 -18.89 24.68
CA GLN A 168 -45.58 -19.78 25.74
C GLN A 168 -45.25 -19.00 27.03
N GLY A 169 -44.60 -17.85 26.91
CA GLY A 169 -44.31 -16.97 28.04
C GLY A 169 -45.57 -16.48 28.73
N ALA A 170 -46.60 -16.09 27.98
CA ALA A 170 -47.89 -15.66 28.52
C ALA A 170 -48.61 -16.80 29.26
N ILE A 171 -48.63 -18.01 28.69
CA ILE A 171 -49.25 -19.19 29.32
C ILE A 171 -48.56 -19.52 30.65
N VAL A 172 -47.22 -19.62 30.64
CA VAL A 172 -46.45 -19.93 31.85
C VAL A 172 -46.61 -18.83 32.90
N GLY A 173 -46.59 -17.55 32.49
CA GLY A 173 -46.80 -16.41 33.38
C GLY A 173 -48.18 -16.42 34.04
N LEU A 174 -49.24 -16.73 33.29
CA LEU A 174 -50.60 -16.83 33.82
C LEU A 174 -50.76 -18.00 34.79
N LEU A 175 -50.20 -19.18 34.47
CA LEU A 175 -50.26 -20.36 35.34
C LEU A 175 -49.52 -20.14 36.65
N THR A 176 -48.28 -19.62 36.58
CA THR A 176 -47.45 -19.36 37.76
C THR A 176 -48.02 -18.20 38.60
N GLY A 177 -48.41 -17.10 37.97
CA GLY A 177 -49.05 -15.97 38.65
C GLY A 177 -50.37 -16.36 39.32
N GLY A 178 -51.19 -17.16 38.63
CA GLY A 178 -52.44 -17.70 39.19
C GLY A 178 -52.21 -18.61 40.40
N ALA A 179 -51.21 -19.49 40.34
CA ALA A 179 -50.84 -20.36 41.46
C ALA A 179 -50.35 -19.55 42.67
N VAL A 180 -49.50 -18.54 42.45
CA VAL A 180 -49.02 -17.65 43.52
C VAL A 180 -50.17 -16.87 44.15
N ALA A 181 -51.05 -16.26 43.33
CA ALA A 181 -52.21 -15.53 43.81
C ALA A 181 -53.16 -16.43 44.62
N TRP A 182 -53.36 -17.68 44.18
CA TRP A 182 -54.16 -18.66 44.90
C TRP A 182 -53.56 -19.04 46.25
N VAL A 183 -52.25 -19.31 46.33
CA VAL A 183 -51.56 -19.61 47.60
C VAL A 183 -51.65 -18.44 48.57
N VAL A 184 -51.39 -17.21 48.11
CA VAL A 184 -51.46 -16.00 48.95
C VAL A 184 -52.87 -15.77 49.48
N SER A 185 -53.91 -15.91 48.63
CA SER A 185 -55.30 -15.74 49.06
C SER A 185 -55.74 -16.79 50.10
N ARG A 186 -55.22 -18.01 50.03
CA ARG A 186 -55.44 -19.04 51.05
C ARG A 186 -54.74 -18.72 52.37
N GLY A 187 -53.53 -18.14 52.31
CA GLY A 187 -52.80 -17.68 53.50
C GLY A 187 -53.53 -16.55 54.24
N ILE A 188 -54.05 -15.56 53.51
CA ILE A 188 -54.80 -14.43 54.08
C ILE A 188 -56.10 -14.89 54.76
N ARG A 189 -56.87 -15.78 54.11
CA ARG A 189 -58.10 -16.34 54.70
C ARG A 189 -57.87 -17.12 56.00
N VAL A 190 -56.73 -17.79 56.15
CA VAL A 190 -56.41 -18.56 57.37
C VAL A 190 -56.04 -17.63 58.54
N VAL A 191 -55.53 -16.42 58.26
CA VAL A 191 -55.23 -15.42 59.29
C VAL A 191 -56.52 -14.75 59.79
N GLU A 192 -57.42 -14.33 58.89
CA GLU A 192 -58.73 -13.76 59.27
C GLU A 192 -59.54 -14.73 60.14
N VAL A 193 -59.61 -16.02 59.78
CA VAL A 193 -60.38 -17.03 60.54
C VAL A 193 -59.79 -17.31 61.93
N LYS A 194 -58.51 -17.01 62.18
CA LYS A 194 -57.86 -17.20 63.48
C LYS A 194 -57.89 -15.97 64.38
N GLU A 195 -58.21 -14.79 63.86
CA GLU A 195 -58.39 -13.57 64.67
C GLU A 195 -59.81 -13.46 65.26
N ASP A 196 -60.76 -14.30 64.80
CA ASP A 196 -62.17 -14.30 65.21
C ASP A 196 -62.57 -15.40 66.25
N GLU A 197 -61.62 -16.12 66.85
CA GLU A 197 -61.85 -17.04 68.01
C GLU A 197 -61.20 -16.52 69.31
#